data_AF-A0A3E2J3U6-F1
#
_entry.id   AF-A0A3E2J3U6-F1
#
_cell.length_a   1.000
_cell.length_b   1.000
_cell.length_c   1.000
_cell.angle_alpha   90.00
_cell.angle_beta   90.00
_cell.angle_gamma   90.00
#
_symmetry.space_group_name_H-M   'P 1'
#
loop_
_entity.id
_entity.type
_entity.pdbx_description
1 polymer ?
#
loop_
_entity_poly.entity_id
_entity_poly.type
_entity_poly.pdbx_seq_one_letter_code
_entity_poly.pdbx_strand_id
1 'polypeptide(L)'
;MIIKERKKPLKIQKLEALLRRLPSNHPKRQKISEELAKSLAGYYGEQSLDHYLSDLSESEYFILHDLRLSDKNERFFQLDSLLISSRFFLILEVKNIS
;
A
#
# COMPACT_ATOMS: atom_id res chain seq x y z
N MET A 1 11.16 0.90 14.86
CA MET A 1 11.96 0.48 13.70
C MET A 1 11.03 -0.02 12.59
N ILE A 2 11.18 0.48 11.36
CA ILE A 2 10.47 -0.06 10.20
C ILE A 2 11.20 -1.34 9.75
N ILE A 3 10.51 -2.48 9.80
CA ILE A 3 11.06 -3.79 9.41
C ILE A 3 10.77 -4.07 7.94
N LYS A 4 9.58 -3.67 7.47
CA LYS A 4 9.17 -3.83 6.07
C LYS A 4 8.68 -2.49 5.54
N GLU A 5 9.55 -1.84 4.77
CA GLU A 5 9.27 -0.58 4.08
C GLU A 5 8.09 -0.69 3.11
N ARG A 6 7.31 0.39 3.03
CA ARG A 6 6.27 0.50 2.01
C ARG A 6 6.92 0.69 0.64
N LYS A 7 6.47 -0.09 -0.34
CA LYS A 7 6.93 -0.01 -1.73
C LYS A 7 5.77 0.32 -2.64
N LYS A 8 6.07 0.97 -3.76
CA LYS A 8 5.08 1.23 -4.80
C LYS A 8 4.50 -0.09 -5.31
N PRO A 9 3.18 -0.33 -5.21
CA PRO A 9 2.57 -1.59 -5.61
C PRO A 9 2.86 -1.95 -7.08
N LEU A 10 3.09 -3.24 -7.34
CA LEU A 10 3.36 -3.74 -8.70
C LEU A 10 2.23 -3.39 -9.68
N LYS A 11 0.98 -3.34 -9.21
CA LYS A 11 -0.18 -2.91 -10.01
C LYS A 11 0.01 -1.50 -10.58
N ILE A 12 0.44 -0.55 -9.75
CA ILE A 12 0.68 0.84 -10.19
C ILE A 12 1.80 0.86 -11.22
N GLN A 13 2.92 0.17 -10.97
CA GLN A 13 4.04 0.09 -11.90
C GLN A 13 3.62 -0.48 -13.27
N LYS A 14 2.78 -1.52 -13.27
CA LYS A 14 2.20 -2.11 -14.49
C LYS A 14 1.30 -1.13 -15.23
N LEU A 15 0.43 -0.41 -14.53
CA LEU A 15 -0.48 0.58 -15.12
C LEU A 15 0.28 1.76 -15.74
N GLU A 16 1.31 2.27 -15.06
CA GLU A 16 2.19 3.32 -15.60
C GLU A 16 2.93 2.86 -16.85
N ALA A 17 3.50 1.65 -16.82
CA ALA A 17 4.18 1.09 -17.97
C ALA A 17 3.23 0.88 -19.16
N LEU A 18 2.01 0.43 -18.90
CA LEU A 18 0.97 0.25 -19.91
C LEU A 18 0.53 1.58 -20.52
N LEU A 19 0.24 2.59 -19.70
CA LEU A 19 -0.19 3.91 -20.16
C LEU A 19 0.88 4.62 -21.00
N ARG A 20 2.16 4.45 -20.62
CA ARG A 20 3.32 4.95 -21.38
C ARG A 20 3.45 4.31 -22.77
N ARG A 21 3.05 3.04 -22.93
CA ARG A 21 3.19 2.28 -24.18
C ARG A 21 1.98 2.36 -25.09
N LEU A 22 0.81 2.75 -24.56
CA LEU A 22 -0.41 2.86 -25.33
C LEU A 22 -0.43 4.12 -26.21
N PRO A 23 -0.93 4.02 -27.47
CA PRO A 23 -1.25 5.18 -28.27
C PRO A 23 -2.20 6.14 -27.54
N SER A 24 -2.08 7.44 -27.80
CA SER A 24 -2.92 8.48 -27.18
C SER A 24 -4.42 8.30 -27.51
N ASN A 25 -4.73 7.79 -28.69
CA ASN A 25 -6.09 7.54 -29.19
C ASN A 25 -6.62 6.13 -28.88
N HIS A 26 -5.90 5.31 -28.11
CA HIS A 26 -6.34 3.95 -27.83
C HIS A 26 -7.63 3.96 -26.97
N PRO A 27 -8.68 3.22 -27.33
CA PRO A 27 -10.00 3.32 -26.69
C PRO A 27 -10.00 2.99 -25.18
N LYS A 28 -9.06 2.14 -24.73
CA LYS A 28 -8.92 1.79 -23.30
C LYS A 28 -8.03 2.72 -22.49
N ARG A 29 -7.42 3.75 -23.11
CA ARG A 29 -6.43 4.62 -22.45
C ARG A 29 -7.05 5.35 -21.25
N GLN A 30 -8.26 5.89 -21.43
CA GLN A 30 -8.99 6.58 -20.35
C GLN A 30 -9.23 5.64 -19.16
N LYS A 31 -9.80 4.46 -19.40
CA LYS A 31 -10.04 3.45 -18.34
C LYS A 31 -8.76 3.09 -17.56
N ILE A 32 -7.63 2.97 -18.25
CA ILE A 32 -6.35 2.64 -17.61
C ILE A 32 -5.83 3.83 -16.79
N SER A 33 -6.02 5.06 -17.27
CA SER A 33 -5.67 6.28 -16.54
C SER A 33 -6.52 6.43 -15.26
N GLU A 34 -7.82 6.15 -15.34
CA GLU A 34 -8.74 6.17 -14.18
C GLU A 34 -8.34 5.12 -13.14
N GLU A 35 -8.04 3.89 -13.58
CA GLU A 35 -7.57 2.81 -12.69
C GLU A 35 -6.23 3.14 -12.03
N LEU A 36 -5.32 3.79 -12.78
CA LEU A 36 -4.05 4.28 -12.25
C LEU A 36 -4.27 5.36 -11.20
N ALA A 37 -5.12 6.36 -11.48
CA ALA A 37 -5.43 7.44 -10.55
C ALA A 37 -6.03 6.89 -9.24
N LYS A 38 -6.99 5.96 -9.33
CA LYS A 38 -7.58 5.28 -8.17
C LYS A 38 -6.54 4.52 -7.35
N SER A 39 -5.65 3.77 -8.03
CA SER A 39 -4.60 3.00 -7.34
C SER A 39 -3.57 3.91 -6.67
N LEU A 40 -3.20 5.02 -7.30
CA LEU A 40 -2.32 6.04 -6.74
C LEU A 40 -2.96 6.72 -5.52
N ALA A 41 -4.26 7.06 -5.58
CA ALA A 41 -4.96 7.64 -4.45
C ALA A 41 -4.93 6.73 -3.22
N GLY A 42 -5.16 5.43 -3.39
CA GLY A 42 -5.01 4.44 -2.30
C GLY A 42 -3.59 4.41 -1.74
N TYR A 43 -2.59 4.29 -2.61
CA TYR A 43 -1.17 4.25 -2.22
C TYR A 43 -0.72 5.53 -1.48
N TYR A 44 -1.16 6.71 -1.93
CA TYR A 44 -0.83 7.97 -1.25
C TYR A 44 -1.54 8.12 0.08
N GLY A 45 -2.77 7.61 0.19
CA GLY A 45 -3.48 7.55 1.47
C GLY A 45 -2.69 6.72 2.48
N GLU A 46 -2.29 5.51 2.08
CA GLU A 46 -1.39 4.68 2.87
C GLU A 46 -0.08 5.41 3.21
N GLN A 47 0.62 5.98 2.22
CA GLN A 47 1.89 6.68 2.40
C GLN A 47 1.81 7.86 3.37
N SER A 48 0.67 8.55 3.43
CA SER A 48 0.46 9.64 4.39
C SER A 48 0.59 9.18 5.85
N LEU A 49 0.31 7.91 6.13
CA LEU A 49 0.46 7.31 7.45
C LEU A 49 1.94 7.19 7.87
N ASP A 50 2.86 7.05 6.90
CA ASP A 50 4.30 6.89 7.20
C ASP A 50 4.86 8.10 7.93
N HIS A 51 4.35 9.30 7.63
CA HIS A 51 4.72 10.52 8.35
C HIS A 51 4.36 10.45 9.84
N TYR A 52 3.20 9.93 10.20
CA TYR A 52 2.80 9.80 11.60
C TYR A 52 3.53 8.64 12.29
N LEU A 53 3.82 7.58 11.54
CA LEU A 53 4.53 6.41 12.06
C LEU A 53 6.01 6.67 12.30
N SER A 54 6.63 7.64 11.60
CA SER A 54 8.03 8.03 11.83
C SER A 54 8.26 8.69 13.19
N ASP A 55 7.22 9.22 13.83
CA ASP A 55 7.32 9.83 15.16
C ASP A 55 7.31 8.79 16.30
N LEU A 56 6.99 7.52 15.99
CA LEU A 56 6.97 6.46 16.99
C LEU A 56 8.38 6.04 17.39
N SER A 57 8.57 5.79 18.69
CA SER A 57 9.84 5.32 19.24
C SER A 57 10.33 4.05 18.54
N GLU A 58 11.51 4.12 17.93
CA GLU A 58 12.04 3.00 17.17
C GLU A 58 12.37 1.78 18.02
N SER A 59 12.61 1.98 19.32
CA SER A 59 12.94 0.93 20.29
C SER A 59 11.70 0.22 20.85
N GLU A 60 10.51 0.80 20.72
CA GLU A 60 9.27 0.26 21.28
C GLU A 60 8.38 -0.41 20.24
N TYR A 61 8.48 0.00 18.97
CA TYR A 61 7.59 -0.44 17.91
C TYR A 61 8.34 -1.05 16.72
N PHE A 62 7.87 -2.20 16.24
CA PHE A 62 8.21 -2.71 14.92
C PHE A 62 7.06 -2.46 13.95
N ILE A 63 7.37 -1.92 12.78
CA ILE A 63 6.38 -1.54 11.78
C ILE A 63 6.58 -2.40 10.52
N LEU A 64 5.50 -3.05 10.06
CA LEU A 64 5.48 -3.81 8.82
C LEU A 64 4.36 -3.30 7.92
N HIS A 65 4.71 -2.70 6.79
CA HIS A 65 3.74 -2.24 5.79
C HIS A 65 3.41 -3.36 4.79
N ASP A 66 2.20 -3.35 4.22
CA ASP A 66 1.80 -4.22 3.09
C ASP A 66 2.13 -5.71 3.38
N LEU A 67 1.74 -6.18 4.56
CA LEU A 67 2.08 -7.52 5.05
C LEU A 67 1.06 -8.53 4.52
N ARG A 68 1.52 -9.44 3.65
CA ARG A 68 0.69 -10.51 3.09
C ARG A 68 0.96 -11.82 3.81
N LEU A 69 -0.06 -12.35 4.48
CA LEU A 69 0.00 -13.57 5.27
C LEU A 69 -1.01 -14.60 4.74
N SER A 70 -0.72 -15.88 4.96
CA SER A 70 -1.66 -16.97 4.73
C SER A 70 -2.26 -17.44 6.06
N ASP A 71 -3.55 -17.79 6.06
CA ASP A 71 -4.14 -18.52 7.17
C ASP A 71 -3.82 -20.03 7.10
N LYS A 72 -4.35 -20.80 8.05
CA LYS A 72 -4.15 -22.26 8.12
C LYS A 72 -4.71 -23.01 6.90
N ASN A 73 -5.57 -22.38 6.10
CA ASN A 73 -6.20 -22.94 4.92
C ASN A 73 -5.60 -22.36 3.63
N GLU A 74 -4.39 -21.79 3.69
CA GLU A 74 -3.68 -21.16 2.57
C GLU A 74 -4.44 -19.99 1.91
N ARG A 75 -5.40 -19.40 2.62
CA ARG A 75 -6.07 -18.17 2.16
C ARG A 75 -5.22 -16.98 2.52
N PHE A 76 -4.92 -16.15 1.52
CA PHE A 76 -4.09 -14.97 1.71
C PHE A 76 -4.92 -13.74 2.04
N PHE A 77 -4.47 -12.99 3.04
CA PHE A 77 -4.96 -11.66 3.36
C PHE A 77 -3.78 -10.69 3.47
N GLN A 78 -4.11 -9.41 3.38
CA GLN A 78 -3.14 -8.33 3.45
C GLN A 78 -3.52 -7.41 4.61
N LEU A 79 -2.51 -6.92 5.32
CA LEU A 79 -2.63 -5.87 6.31
C LEU A 79 -1.90 -4.63 5.78
N ASP A 80 -2.57 -3.49 5.72
CA ASP A 80 -1.97 -2.25 5.21
C ASP A 80 -0.76 -1.84 6.05
N SER A 81 -0.89 -1.85 7.38
CA SER A 81 0.23 -1.66 8.32
C SER A 81 0.00 -2.41 9.64
N LEU A 82 0.99 -3.17 10.06
CA LEU A 82 1.02 -3.86 11.36
C LEU A 82 2.08 -3.22 12.25
N LEU A 83 1.64 -2.70 13.40
CA LEU A 83 2.48 -2.23 14.48
C LEU A 83 2.57 -3.31 15.55
N ILE A 84 3.79 -3.65 15.94
CA ILE A 84 4.10 -4.63 16.96
C ILE A 84 4.80 -3.92 18.10
N SER A 85 4.31 -4.11 19.33
CA SER A 85 5.01 -3.74 20.55
C SER A 85 5.11 -4.94 21.49
N SER A 86 5.79 -4.78 22.63
CA SER A 86 5.82 -5.79 23.69
C SER A 86 4.46 -6.02 24.37
N ARG A 87 3.48 -5.12 24.17
CA ARG A 87 2.19 -5.14 24.86
C ARG A 87 1.03 -5.51 23.95
N PHE A 88 1.10 -5.17 22.67
CA PHE A 88 0.00 -5.38 21.72
C PHE A 88 0.46 -5.41 20.27
N PHE A 89 -0.45 -5.92 19.43
CA PHE A 89 -0.46 -5.76 17.98
C PHE A 89 -1.56 -4.79 17.59
N LEU A 90 -1.23 -3.81 16.75
CA LEU A 90 -2.19 -2.85 16.21
C LEU A 90 -2.18 -2.94 14.68
N ILE A 91 -3.34 -3.24 14.11
CA ILE A 91 -3.58 -3.25 12.68
C ILE A 91 -4.17 -1.90 12.31
N LEU A 92 -3.53 -1.20 11.38
CA LEU A 92 -4.01 0.04 10.81
C LEU A 92 -4.48 -0.23 9.38
N GLU A 93 -5.76 0.02 9.12
CA GLU A 93 -6.39 -0.05 7.79
C GLU A 93 -6.64 1.36 7.29
N VAL A 94 -6.16 1.68 6.10
CA VAL A 94 -6.25 3.04 5.54
C VAL A 94 -7.28 3.05 4.43
N LYS A 95 -8.29 3.90 4.56
CA LYS A 95 -9.25 4.17 3.48
C LYS A 95 -9.10 5.62 3.07
N ASN A 96 -8.57 5.84 1.87
CA ASN A 96 -8.62 7.15 1.24
C ASN A 96 -9.96 7.30 0.52
N ILE A 97 -10.91 7.97 1.18
CA ILE A 97 -12.23 8.27 0.63
C ILE A 97 -12.17 9.69 0.07
N SER A 98 -12.13 9.81 -1.25
CA SER A 98 -12.22 11.09 -1.98
C SER A 98 -13.52 11.15 -2.77
#